data_AF-A0A849WGU8-F1
#
_entry.id   AF-A0A849WGU8-F1
#
_cell.length_a   1.000
_cell.length_b   1.000
_cell.length_c   1.000
_cell.angle_alpha   90.00
_cell.angle_beta   90.00
_cell.angle_gamma   90.00
#
_symmetry.space_group_name_H-M   'P 1'
#
loop_
_entity.id
_entity.type
_entity.pdbx_description
1 polymer ?
#
loop_
_entity_poly.entity_id
_entity_poly.type
_entity_poly.pdbx_seq_one_letter_code
_entity_poly.pdbx_strand_id
1 'polypeptide(L)'
;MAGRLILNGVYGSVKGKKFIINEGDTVLVGRSRGCDILLEGSAGIEETEDHASKHFQTISRRHLKITYHSDVKVELEDLSANGTMLDGEKIEKIYLADITTESHTILLGSREKFLLEWQPY
;
A
#
# COMPACT_ATOMS: atom_id res chain seq x y z
N MET A 1 -7.48 21.67 2.22
CA MET A 1 -7.83 21.72 0.79
C MET A 1 -8.54 20.44 0.45
N ALA A 2 -9.54 20.46 -0.44
CA ALA A 2 -10.23 19.23 -0.80
C ALA A 2 -9.37 18.46 -1.82
N GLY A 3 -9.12 17.18 -1.56
CA GLY A 3 -8.41 16.29 -2.48
C GLY A 3 -8.62 14.83 -2.13
N ARG A 4 -7.84 13.95 -2.75
CA ARG A 4 -7.90 12.50 -2.55
C ARG A 4 -6.51 11.90 -2.58
N LEU A 5 -6.33 10.78 -1.89
CA LEU A 5 -5.10 10.01 -1.99
C LEU A 5 -5.18 9.04 -3.16
N ILE A 6 -4.07 8.94 -3.88
CA ILE A 6 -3.85 8.00 -4.96
C ILE A 6 -2.75 7.04 -4.53
N LEU A 7 -3.09 5.76 -4.42
CA LEU A 7 -2.15 4.69 -4.17
C LEU A 7 -1.82 4.00 -5.51
N ASN A 8 -0.66 4.32 -6.07
CA ASN A 8 -0.17 3.83 -7.35
C ASN A 8 0.75 2.63 -7.14
N GLY A 9 0.39 1.45 -7.63
CA GLY A 9 1.30 0.30 -7.61
C GLY A 9 2.39 0.48 -8.68
N VAL A 10 3.65 0.52 -8.24
CA VAL A 10 4.80 0.81 -9.12
C VAL A 10 5.69 -0.42 -9.36
N TYR A 11 5.61 -1.44 -8.50
CA TYR A 11 6.36 -2.68 -8.64
C TYR A 11 5.64 -3.87 -7.99
N GLY A 12 5.95 -5.09 -8.45
CA GLY A 12 5.30 -6.32 -8.00
C GLY A 12 3.99 -6.61 -8.74
N SER A 13 3.13 -7.41 -8.13
CA SER A 13 1.78 -7.75 -8.63
C SER A 13 0.85 -6.53 -8.77
N VAL A 14 1.18 -5.43 -8.11
CA VAL A 14 0.37 -4.20 -8.10
C VAL A 14 0.77 -3.22 -9.20
N LYS A 15 1.83 -3.52 -9.97
CA LYS A 15 2.37 -2.61 -10.98
C LYS A 15 1.29 -2.18 -11.99
N GLY A 16 1.07 -0.87 -12.10
CA GLY A 16 0.09 -0.27 -12.99
C GLY A 16 -1.34 -0.17 -12.42
N LYS A 17 -1.61 -0.76 -11.25
CA LYS A 17 -2.88 -0.59 -10.54
C LYS A 17 -2.90 0.75 -9.81
N LYS A 18 -4.05 1.42 -9.81
CA LYS A 18 -4.27 2.67 -9.08
C LYS A 18 -5.50 2.55 -8.20
N PHE A 19 -5.38 2.99 -6.96
CA PHE A 19 -6.47 2.98 -5.99
C PHE A 19 -6.69 4.38 -5.45
N ILE A 20 -7.95 4.78 -5.32
CA ILE A 20 -8.34 6.09 -4.84
C ILE A 20 -8.87 5.92 -3.42
N ILE A 21 -8.43 6.77 -2.50
CA ILE A 21 -8.89 6.81 -1.12
C ILE A 21 -9.39 8.23 -0.85
N ASN A 22 -10.68 8.36 -0.51
CA ASN A 22 -11.27 9.66 -0.23
C ASN A 22 -11.10 10.02 1.25
N GLU A 23 -11.24 11.31 1.55
CA GLU A 23 -11.19 11.79 2.92
C GLU A 23 -12.30 11.13 3.76
N GLY A 24 -11.94 10.64 4.94
CA GLY A 24 -12.79 9.85 5.82
C GLY A 24 -12.73 8.34 5.57
N ASP A 25 -12.19 7.89 4.43
CA ASP A 25 -12.12 6.47 4.11
C ASP A 25 -10.97 5.76 4.85
N THR A 26 -11.23 4.50 5.19
CA THR A 26 -10.22 3.55 5.65
C THR A 26 -10.14 2.43 4.64
N VAL A 27 -8.95 2.15 4.10
CA VAL A 27 -8.71 1.01 3.22
C VAL A 27 -7.76 0.01 3.85
N LEU A 28 -8.08 -1.25 3.67
CA LEU A 28 -7.27 -2.37 4.09
C LEU A 28 -6.61 -3.02 2.87
N VAL A 29 -5.30 -3.20 2.94
CA VAL A 29 -4.48 -3.81 1.90
C VAL A 29 -3.99 -5.17 2.38
N GLY A 30 -4.16 -6.20 1.56
CA GLY A 30 -3.71 -7.55 1.89
C GLY A 30 -4.15 -8.61 0.90
N ARG A 31 -3.78 -9.86 1.16
CA ARG A 31 -4.13 -11.00 0.28
C ARG A 31 -5.51 -11.60 0.53
N SER A 32 -6.23 -11.16 1.57
CA SER A 32 -7.55 -11.71 1.89
C SER A 32 -8.63 -11.06 1.05
N ARG A 33 -9.62 -11.83 0.59
CA ARG A 33 -10.81 -11.32 -0.15
C ARG A 33 -11.64 -10.30 0.64
N GLY A 34 -11.45 -10.18 1.95
CA GLY A 34 -12.07 -9.16 2.79
C GLY A 34 -11.27 -7.86 2.91
N CYS A 35 -10.22 -7.68 2.12
CA CYS A 35 -9.49 -6.41 2.01
C CYS A 35 -10.04 -5.57 0.86
N ASP A 36 -10.05 -4.24 1.01
CA ASP A 36 -10.46 -3.31 -0.05
C ASP A 36 -9.49 -3.36 -1.23
N ILE A 37 -8.19 -3.51 -0.93
CA ILE A 37 -7.14 -3.67 -1.93
C ILE A 37 -6.58 -5.09 -1.82
N LEU A 38 -7.02 -5.93 -2.76
CA LEU A 38 -6.57 -7.31 -2.88
C LEU A 38 -5.21 -7.38 -3.59
N LEU A 39 -4.21 -7.89 -2.87
CA LEU A 39 -2.92 -8.28 -3.43
C LEU A 39 -3.06 -9.73 -3.95
N GLU A 40 -3.10 -9.88 -5.27
CA GLU A 40 -3.19 -11.19 -5.91
C GLU A 40 -1.80 -11.76 -6.15
N GLY A 41 -1.60 -13.01 -5.74
CA GLY A 41 -0.41 -13.75 -6.09
C GLY A 41 -0.46 -14.06 -7.59
N SER A 42 0.42 -13.44 -8.36
CA SER A 42 0.72 -13.69 -9.77
C SER A 42 -0.35 -13.29 -10.80
N ALA A 43 -0.05 -12.24 -11.57
CA ALA A 43 -0.45 -12.13 -12.98
C ALA A 43 0.48 -11.13 -13.68
N GLY A 44 1.65 -11.60 -14.12
CA GLY A 44 2.50 -10.84 -15.02
C GLY A 44 3.99 -11.11 -14.81
N ILE A 45 4.58 -11.76 -15.82
CA ILE A 45 6.01 -12.05 -16.03
C ILE A 45 6.42 -13.47 -15.58
N GLU A 46 6.92 -14.20 -16.59
CA GLU A 46 7.46 -15.55 -16.63
C GLU A 46 8.67 -15.76 -15.69
N GLU A 47 8.49 -15.58 -14.38
CA GLU A 47 9.44 -16.09 -13.39
C GLU A 47 8.93 -17.46 -12.92
N THR A 48 9.78 -18.48 -13.03
CA THR A 48 9.55 -19.88 -12.67
C THR A 48 8.65 -20.05 -11.42
N GLU A 49 7.64 -20.91 -11.54
CA GLU A 49 6.50 -21.08 -10.62
C GLU A 49 6.87 -21.22 -9.11
N ASP A 50 8.10 -21.64 -8.80
CA ASP A 50 8.61 -21.80 -7.44
C ASP A 50 8.94 -20.49 -6.70
N HIS A 51 9.29 -19.41 -7.39
CA HIS A 51 9.71 -18.15 -6.75
C HIS A 51 8.54 -17.19 -6.48
N ALA A 52 7.58 -17.10 -7.41
CA ALA A 52 6.39 -16.25 -7.24
C ALA A 52 5.57 -16.64 -6.00
N SER A 53 5.46 -17.95 -5.75
CA SER A 53 4.78 -18.55 -4.60
C SER A 53 5.38 -18.14 -3.26
N LYS A 54 6.71 -18.03 -3.16
CA LYS A 54 7.42 -17.66 -1.92
C LYS A 54 7.28 -16.18 -1.59
N HIS A 55 7.30 -15.30 -2.58
CA HIS A 55 7.11 -13.86 -2.36
C HIS A 55 5.69 -13.52 -1.92
N PHE A 56 4.68 -14.19 -2.49
CA PHE A 56 3.29 -14.02 -2.08
C PHE A 56 3.03 -14.41 -0.61
N GLN A 57 3.80 -15.37 -0.07
CA GLN A 57 3.71 -15.73 1.35
C GLN A 57 4.24 -14.63 2.28
N THR A 58 5.05 -13.69 1.77
CA THR A 58 5.54 -12.56 2.57
C THR A 58 4.46 -11.50 2.83
N ILE A 59 3.36 -11.54 2.08
CA ILE A 59 2.21 -10.65 2.25
C ILE A 59 1.20 -11.28 3.20
N SER A 60 0.70 -10.48 4.14
CA SER A 60 -0.22 -10.93 5.18
C SER A 60 -1.67 -10.81 4.69
N ARG A 61 -2.57 -11.62 5.27
CA ARG A 61 -4.00 -11.59 4.93
C ARG A 61 -4.59 -10.19 5.04
N ARG A 62 -4.18 -9.48 6.08
CA ARG A 62 -4.37 -8.05 6.33
C ARG A 62 -2.96 -7.53 6.59
N HIS A 63 -2.44 -6.66 5.74
CA HIS A 63 -1.02 -6.30 5.76
C HIS A 63 -0.81 -4.84 6.13
N LEU A 64 -1.52 -3.92 5.47
CA LEU A 64 -1.45 -2.50 5.75
C LEU A 64 -2.87 -1.94 5.85
N LYS A 65 -3.10 -1.06 6.82
CA LYS A 65 -4.30 -0.24 6.91
C LYS A 65 -3.93 1.22 6.67
N ILE A 66 -4.66 1.88 5.78
CA ILE A 66 -4.49 3.29 5.44
C ILE A 66 -5.79 4.00 5.81
N THR A 67 -5.70 5.05 6.63
CA THR A 67 -6.86 5.88 6.99
C THR A 67 -6.58 7.32 6.58
N TYR A 68 -7.39 7.87 5.69
CA TYR A 68 -7.25 9.26 5.26
C TYR A 68 -8.16 10.14 6.10
N HIS A 69 -7.63 10.74 7.17
CA HIS A 69 -8.44 11.61 8.03
C HIS A 69 -8.60 13.02 7.43
N SER A 70 -7.49 13.59 6.96
CA SER A 70 -7.44 14.89 6.28
C SER A 70 -6.11 15.05 5.55
N ASP A 71 -5.97 16.10 4.74
CA ASP A 71 -4.76 16.46 3.99
C ASP A 71 -3.49 16.64 4.84
N VAL A 72 -3.64 16.87 6.14
CA VAL A 72 -2.53 16.96 7.12
C VAL A 72 -2.45 15.76 8.06
N LYS A 73 -3.26 14.72 7.83
CA LYS A 73 -3.33 13.55 8.71
C LYS A 73 -3.73 12.29 7.92
N VAL A 74 -2.73 11.61 7.39
CA VAL A 74 -2.87 10.25 6.85
C VAL A 74 -2.27 9.26 7.83
N GLU A 75 -3.04 8.28 8.27
CA GLU A 75 -2.57 7.23 9.17
C GLU A 75 -2.22 5.98 8.38
N LEU A 76 -1.01 5.47 8.59
CA LEU A 76 -0.54 4.18 8.09
C LEU A 76 -0.27 3.26 9.28
N GLU A 77 -0.85 2.07 9.26
CA GLU A 77 -0.72 1.07 10.32
C GLU A 77 -0.37 -0.30 9.73
N ASP A 78 0.82 -0.79 10.08
CA ASP A 78 1.27 -2.13 9.73
C ASP A 78 0.52 -3.17 10.56
N LEU A 79 -0.11 -4.11 9.86
CA LEU A 79 -0.81 -5.25 10.46
C LEU A 79 -0.13 -6.57 10.09
N SER A 80 1.04 -6.50 9.44
CA SER A 80 1.69 -7.63 8.84
C SER A 80 2.65 -8.34 9.79
N ALA A 81 2.93 -9.61 9.48
CA ALA A 81 3.98 -10.36 10.17
C ALA A 81 5.41 -9.98 9.70
N ASN A 82 5.54 -9.49 8.46
CA ASN A 82 6.85 -9.27 7.82
C ASN A 82 7.27 -7.80 7.79
N GLY A 83 6.43 -6.89 8.27
CA GLY A 83 6.68 -5.46 8.27
C GLY A 83 6.15 -4.77 7.02
N THR A 84 5.81 -3.49 7.23
CA THR A 84 5.64 -2.49 6.18
C THR A 84 6.80 -1.50 6.25
N MET A 85 7.32 -1.09 5.09
CA MET A 85 8.32 -0.01 5.01
C MET A 85 7.73 1.23 4.32
N LEU A 86 8.03 2.40 4.85
CA LEU A 86 7.72 3.71 4.31
C LEU A 86 9.04 4.43 4.03
N ASP A 87 9.26 4.84 2.79
CA ASP A 87 10.48 5.54 2.32
C ASP A 87 11.80 4.84 2.68
N GLY A 88 11.75 3.51 2.81
CA GLY A 88 12.91 2.69 3.17
C GLY A 88 13.05 2.41 4.66
N GLU A 89 12.20 2.98 5.52
CA GLU A 89 12.19 2.73 6.96
C GLU A 89 11.02 1.84 7.37
N LYS A 90 11.24 0.92 8.30
CA LYS A 90 10.16 0.05 8.80
C LYS A 90 9.25 0.83 9.73
N ILE A 91 7.94 0.69 9.55
CA ILE A 91 6.91 1.32 10.38
C ILE A 91 6.05 0.29 11.10
N GLU A 92 5.54 0.66 12.27
CA GLU A 92 4.42 -0.03 12.92
C GLU A 92 3.14 0.81 12.78
N LYS A 93 3.23 2.09 13.13
CA LYS A 93 2.15 3.05 12.98
C LYS A 93 2.73 4.46 12.84
N ILE A 94 2.27 5.22 11.84
CA ILE A 94 2.75 6.58 11.58
C ILE A 94 1.63 7.47 11.06
N TYR A 95 1.76 8.77 11.29
CA TYR A 95 0.92 9.81 10.70
C TYR A 95 1.76 10.66 9.76
N LEU A 96 1.28 10.81 8.52
CA LEU A 96 1.87 11.71 7.53
C LEU A 96 1.11 13.03 7.54
N ALA A 97 1.86 14.13 7.56
CA ALA A 97 1.33 15.50 7.59
C ALA A 97 1.73 16.31 6.35
N ASP A 98 2.52 15.71 5.47
CA ASP A 98 3.21 16.29 4.32
C ASP A 98 2.77 15.69 2.98
N ILE A 99 1.71 14.85 2.98
CA ILE A 99 1.24 14.15 1.78
C ILE A 99 0.81 15.07 0.64
N THR A 100 0.46 16.33 0.94
CA THR A 100 0.12 17.36 -0.06
C THR A 100 1.32 17.91 -0.82
N THR A 101 2.53 17.74 -0.27
CA THR A 101 3.78 18.29 -0.81
C THR A 101 4.75 17.22 -1.25
N GLU A 102 4.73 16.06 -0.59
CA GLU A 102 5.66 14.94 -0.78
C GLU A 102 4.89 13.68 -1.16
N SER A 103 5.48 12.86 -2.03
CA SER A 103 4.99 11.52 -2.34
C SER A 103 5.77 10.49 -1.54
N HIS A 104 5.09 9.50 -0.97
CA HIS A 104 5.75 8.48 -0.15
C HIS A 104 5.74 7.11 -0.81
N THR A 105 6.85 6.40 -0.70
CA THR A 105 7.00 5.04 -1.18
C THR A 105 6.66 4.05 -0.08
N ILE A 106 5.71 3.15 -0.34
CA ILE A 106 5.33 2.09 0.58
C ILE A 106 5.78 0.75 0.00
N LEU A 107 6.51 -0.04 0.78
CA LEU A 107 6.88 -1.41 0.44
C LEU A 107 6.20 -2.39 1.42
N LEU A 108 5.46 -3.35 0.87
CA LEU A 108 4.78 -4.39 1.63
C LEU A 108 5.50 -5.73 1.46
N GLY A 109 5.89 -6.35 2.57
CA GLY A 109 6.65 -7.58 2.57
C GLY A 109 7.98 -7.42 1.82
N SER A 110 8.21 -8.25 0.79
CA SER A 110 9.49 -8.30 0.09
C SER A 110 9.53 -7.62 -1.29
N ARG A 111 8.38 -7.36 -1.93
CA ARG A 111 8.34 -6.90 -3.33
C ARG A 111 7.27 -5.86 -3.64
N GLU A 112 6.09 -5.90 -3.04
CA GLU A 112 4.99 -5.04 -3.49
C GLU A 112 5.25 -3.58 -3.13
N LYS A 113 5.41 -2.73 -4.15
CA LYS A 113 5.76 -1.33 -3.96
C LYS A 113 4.65 -0.44 -4.48
N PHE A 114 4.24 0.49 -3.64
CA PHE A 114 3.29 1.54 -3.94
C PHE A 114 3.94 2.91 -3.81
N LEU A 115 3.41 3.85 -4.58
CA LEU A 115 3.64 5.28 -4.43
C LEU A 115 2.33 5.90 -3.96
N LEU A 116 2.35 6.54 -2.80
CA LEU A 116 1.22 7.25 -2.22
C LEU A 116 1.38 8.74 -2.53
N GLU A 117 0.38 9.30 -3.20
CA GLU A 117 0.38 10.69 -3.66
C GLU A 117 -0.95 11.35 -3.33
N TRP A 118 -0.93 12.66 -3.04
CA TRP A 118 -2.15 13.44 -2.95
C TRP A 118 -2.48 14.11 -4.27
N GLN A 119 -3.78 14.13 -4.62
CA GLN A 119 -4.29 14.82 -5.80
C GLN A 119 -5.37 15.83 -5.38
N PRO A 120 -5.25 17.13 -5.72
CA PRO A 120 -6.32 18.10 -5.55
C PRO A 120 -7.50 17.77 -6.47
N TYR A 121 -8.72 18.18 -6.08
CA TYR A 121 -9.88 18.16 -6.99
C TYR A 121 -9.75 19.15 -8.14
#